data_AF-E6PXS1-F1
#
_entry.id   AF-E6PXS1-F1
#
_cell.length_a   1.000
_cell.length_b   1.000
_cell.length_c   1.000
_cell.angle_alpha   90.00
_cell.angle_beta   90.00
_cell.angle_gamma   90.00
#
_symmetry.space_group_name_H-M   'P 1'
#
loop_
_entity.id
_entity.type
_entity.pdbx_description
1 polymer ?
#
loop_
_entity_poly.entity_id
_entity_poly.type
_entity_poly.pdbx_seq_one_letter_code
_entity_poly.pdbx_strand_id
1 'polypeptide(L)'
;MDSGTLLADLRARTEADRRDRGDDSPDTDEIWITESTIGGMGFIEEFLTSYAEDPRKYFRLFEAALAPSDLEFVSEELGRVLEMVTSGRSECEPLSLAFGSAREASSHADTASALRLIRNELARNGVQPTPTLMISLNARILQPGSNAETDQFLARSLEEWQDAEQRLGVDIDTRVFAFVKSLDPTLEEALHLNVNANPNDARVWRYGVLSGMFWPRGAQIRGELLRAWNPYERLPDCDRLMLLTALTRVTREVLVSNSSWFEELAGHLEQYGAAELIAESGESRVLAEALLRIGGQPVDSGALLVHARVTGIRREGGRIIAEIELPEAFQ
;
A
#
# COMPACT_ATOMS: atom_id res chain seq x y z
N MET A 1 18.14 22.21 17.25
CA MET A 1 16.87 21.70 17.79
C MET A 1 17.14 20.25 18.06
N ASP A 2 17.17 19.86 19.34
CA ASP A 2 17.39 18.46 19.71
C ASP A 2 16.34 17.62 19.01
N SER A 3 16.79 16.81 18.06
CA SER A 3 16.01 15.70 17.53
C SER A 3 15.73 14.81 18.73
N GLY A 4 14.51 14.93 19.28
CA GLY A 4 14.04 14.10 20.38
C GLY A 4 14.20 12.64 20.00
N THR A 5 15.29 12.03 20.44
CA THR A 5 15.53 10.62 20.25
C THR A 5 14.44 9.89 21.02
N LEU A 6 13.61 9.12 20.33
CA LEU A 6 12.66 8.22 20.98
C LEU A 6 13.48 7.20 21.79
N LEU A 7 13.66 7.48 23.08
CA LEU A 7 14.28 6.54 24.00
C LEU A 7 13.18 5.62 24.52
N ALA A 8 13.05 4.43 23.92
CA ALA A 8 12.14 3.41 24.41
C ALA A 8 12.73 2.75 25.68
N ASP A 9 12.37 3.28 26.86
CA ASP A 9 12.62 2.60 28.13
C ASP A 9 11.58 1.50 28.35
N LEU A 10 11.91 0.28 27.92
CA LEU A 10 11.04 -0.88 28.01
C LEU A 10 11.19 -1.65 29.33
N ARG A 11 11.78 -1.05 30.37
CA ARG A 11 11.91 -1.71 31.68
C ARG A 11 10.53 -1.96 32.28
N ALA A 12 10.35 -3.16 32.83
CA ALA A 12 9.15 -3.48 33.59
C ALA A 12 9.04 -2.55 34.81
N ARG A 13 8.08 -1.62 34.78
CA ARG A 13 7.81 -0.72 35.90
C ARG A 13 6.76 -1.32 36.81
N THR A 14 7.08 -1.46 38.09
CA THR A 14 6.11 -1.85 39.11
C THR A 14 5.62 -0.61 39.86
N GLU A 15 4.46 -0.67 40.53
CA GLU A 15 3.90 0.49 41.27
C GLU A 15 4.87 1.12 42.28
N ALA A 16 5.92 0.41 42.70
CA ALA A 16 6.98 0.90 43.58
C ALA A 16 7.90 1.96 42.93
N ASP A 17 7.99 2.01 41.59
CA ASP A 17 8.81 2.99 40.85
C ASP A 17 8.17 4.40 40.79
N ARG A 18 6.90 4.54 41.22
CA ARG A 18 6.23 5.86 41.31
C ARG A 18 6.97 6.88 42.17
N ARG A 19 7.85 6.42 43.08
CA ARG A 19 8.60 7.29 43.99
C ARG A 19 9.96 7.73 43.44
N ASP A 20 10.41 7.18 42.32
CA ASP A 20 11.64 7.61 41.64
C ASP A 20 11.37 8.74 40.62
N ARG A 21 10.37 9.58 40.93
CA ARG A 21 10.12 10.85 40.23
C ARG A 21 11.23 11.84 40.58
N GLY A 22 12.35 11.68 39.88
CA GLY A 22 13.51 12.54 39.94
C GLY A 22 13.79 13.28 38.63
N ASP A 23 12.81 13.41 37.72
CA ASP A 23 12.91 14.34 36.58
C ASP A 23 11.51 14.59 35.98
N ASP A 24 10.78 15.59 36.48
CA ASP A 24 9.63 16.16 35.77
C ASP A 24 10.20 17.01 34.61
N SER A 25 10.73 16.33 33.59
CA SER A 25 10.97 16.98 32.30
C SER A 25 9.60 17.18 31.64
N PRO A 26 9.17 18.42 31.34
CA PRO A 26 7.82 18.71 30.86
C PRO A 26 7.51 18.21 29.43
N ASP A 27 8.40 17.44 28.80
CA ASP A 27 8.35 17.08 27.38
C ASP A 27 8.34 15.55 27.12
N THR A 28 8.23 14.70 28.14
CA THR A 28 8.18 13.24 27.95
C THR A 28 6.77 12.69 28.04
N ASP A 29 6.20 12.31 26.89
CA ASP A 29 4.99 11.51 26.80
C ASP A 29 5.27 10.08 27.30
N GLU A 30 4.50 9.59 28.28
CA GLU A 30 4.63 8.25 28.84
C GLU A 30 3.54 7.31 28.28
N ILE A 31 3.96 6.23 27.61
CA ILE A 31 3.07 5.21 27.07
C ILE A 31 3.13 3.96 27.95
N TRP A 32 1.98 3.52 28.45
CA TRP A 32 1.86 2.29 29.24
C TRP A 32 1.38 1.13 28.37
N ILE A 33 2.20 0.08 28.28
CA ILE A 33 1.85 -1.17 27.61
C ILE A 33 1.58 -2.22 28.68
N THR A 34 0.39 -2.81 28.67
CA THR A 34 -0.05 -3.77 29.69
C THR A 34 -0.64 -5.02 29.05
N GLU A 35 -0.43 -6.18 29.68
CA GLU A 35 -1.12 -7.42 29.30
C GLU A 35 -2.49 -7.51 29.98
N SER A 36 -3.54 -7.78 29.21
CA SER A 36 -4.90 -7.91 29.72
C SER A 36 -5.20 -9.25 30.39
N THR A 37 -4.32 -10.24 30.20
CA THR A 37 -4.49 -11.59 30.75
C THR A 37 -4.03 -11.63 32.21
N ILE A 38 -4.89 -12.15 33.09
CA ILE A 38 -4.59 -12.31 34.51
C ILE A 38 -3.35 -13.20 34.68
N GLY A 39 -2.31 -12.67 35.32
CA GLY A 39 -1.05 -13.36 35.59
C GLY A 39 0.06 -13.10 34.57
N GLY A 40 -0.22 -12.40 33.47
CA GLY A 40 0.71 -12.21 32.36
C GLY A 40 0.95 -13.50 31.58
N MET A 41 0.87 -13.42 30.26
CA MET A 41 1.24 -14.53 29.36
C MET A 41 2.73 -14.49 29.01
N GLY A 42 3.46 -13.42 29.39
CA GLY A 42 4.89 -13.27 29.13
C GLY A 42 5.20 -12.72 27.75
N PHE A 43 4.23 -12.08 27.08
CA PHE A 43 4.42 -11.52 25.74
C PHE A 43 5.36 -10.32 25.76
N ILE A 44 5.30 -9.49 26.80
CA ILE A 44 6.22 -8.35 26.96
C ILE A 44 7.65 -8.85 27.19
N GLU A 45 7.84 -9.85 28.03
CA GLU A 45 9.16 -10.45 28.31
C GLU A 45 9.75 -11.15 27.09
N GLU A 46 8.92 -11.90 26.35
CA GLU A 46 9.33 -12.53 25.09
C GLU A 46 9.69 -11.48 24.03
N PHE A 47 8.91 -10.41 23.95
CA PHE A 47 9.21 -9.27 23.08
C PHE A 47 10.55 -8.63 23.43
N LEU A 48 10.82 -8.37 24.72
CA LEU A 48 12.08 -7.78 25.18
C LEU A 48 13.28 -8.67 24.84
N THR A 49 13.12 -9.99 25.01
CA THR A 49 14.15 -10.97 24.65
C THR A 49 14.41 -10.97 23.15
N SER A 50 13.34 -11.09 22.34
CA SER A 50 13.43 -11.05 20.87
C SER A 50 14.01 -9.73 20.34
N TYR A 51 13.69 -8.60 20.97
CA TYR A 51 14.21 -7.30 20.61
C TYR A 51 15.70 -7.17 20.95
N ALA A 52 16.14 -7.68 22.10
CA ALA A 52 17.55 -7.68 22.48
C ALA A 52 18.41 -8.56 21.55
N GLU A 53 17.84 -9.63 21.00
CA GLU A 53 18.52 -10.53 20.06
C GLU A 53 18.67 -9.93 18.64
N ASP A 54 17.60 -9.34 18.08
CA ASP A 54 17.62 -8.69 16.75
C ASP A 54 16.74 -7.42 16.75
N PRO A 55 17.29 -6.26 17.16
CA PRO A 55 16.55 -4.99 17.14
C PRO A 55 16.10 -4.59 15.72
N ARG A 56 16.86 -4.98 14.67
CA ARG A 56 16.50 -4.67 13.29
C ARG A 56 15.24 -5.39 12.85
N LYS A 57 15.00 -6.61 13.36
CA LYS A 57 13.75 -7.34 13.12
C LYS A 57 12.54 -6.53 13.55
N TYR A 58 12.62 -5.85 14.69
CA TYR A 58 11.54 -4.98 15.14
C TYR A 58 11.31 -3.83 14.17
N PHE A 59 12.37 -3.10 13.78
CA PHE A 59 12.22 -2.01 12.81
C PHE A 59 11.71 -2.49 11.45
N ARG A 60 12.15 -3.66 10.97
CA ARG A 60 11.59 -4.27 9.74
C ARG A 60 10.10 -4.57 9.88
N LEU A 61 9.67 -5.12 11.02
CA LEU A 61 8.25 -5.40 11.26
C LEU A 61 7.43 -4.11 11.40
N PHE A 62 8.00 -3.10 12.03
CA PHE A 62 7.40 -1.79 12.17
C PHE A 62 7.25 -1.10 10.80
N GLU A 63 8.29 -1.11 9.97
CA GLU A 63 8.25 -0.62 8.59
C GLU A 63 7.25 -1.42 7.74
N ALA A 64 7.24 -2.75 7.86
CA ALA A 64 6.26 -3.59 7.18
C ALA A 64 4.81 -3.26 7.59
N ALA A 65 4.58 -2.86 8.84
CA ALA A 65 3.28 -2.38 9.31
C ALA A 65 2.92 -0.99 8.77
N LEU A 66 3.89 -0.20 8.29
CA LEU A 66 3.71 1.09 7.63
C LEU A 66 3.72 1.00 6.10
N ALA A 67 3.90 -0.19 5.54
CA ALA A 67 3.82 -0.43 4.11
C ALA A 67 2.38 -0.16 3.60
N PRO A 68 2.21 0.15 2.30
CA PRO A 68 0.88 0.26 1.70
C PRO A 68 0.07 -1.02 1.95
N SER A 69 -1.17 -0.86 2.41
CA SER A 69 -2.08 -1.98 2.60
C SER A 69 -2.60 -2.53 1.26
N ASP A 70 -3.13 -3.76 1.28
CA ASP A 70 -3.80 -4.36 0.13
C ASP A 70 -4.90 -3.47 -0.47
N LEU A 71 -5.61 -2.73 0.38
CA LEU A 71 -6.68 -1.83 -0.05
C LEU A 71 -6.14 -0.58 -0.75
N GLU A 72 -5.00 -0.04 -0.32
CA GLU A 72 -4.33 1.06 -1.01
C GLU A 72 -3.85 0.61 -2.39
N PHE A 73 -3.17 -0.54 -2.44
CA PHE A 73 -2.72 -1.13 -3.70
C PHE A 73 -3.88 -1.33 -4.67
N VAL A 74 -4.99 -1.92 -4.21
CA VAL A 74 -6.18 -2.11 -5.05
C VAL A 74 -6.79 -0.77 -5.49
N SER A 75 -6.83 0.24 -4.61
CA SER A 75 -7.36 1.56 -4.95
C SER A 75 -6.58 2.24 -6.07
N GLU A 76 -5.26 2.11 -6.07
CA GLU A 76 -4.37 2.61 -7.13
C GLU A 76 -4.51 1.80 -8.41
N GLU A 77 -4.47 0.46 -8.32
CA GLU A 77 -4.56 -0.42 -9.48
C GLU A 77 -5.93 -0.34 -10.18
N LEU A 78 -7.04 -0.13 -9.46
CA LEU A 78 -8.34 0.11 -10.09
C LEU A 78 -8.32 1.37 -10.98
N GLY A 79 -7.67 2.44 -10.51
CA GLY A 79 -7.48 3.65 -11.30
C GLY A 79 -6.61 3.40 -12.52
N ARG A 80 -5.48 2.71 -12.35
CA ARG A 80 -4.57 2.37 -13.45
C ARG A 80 -5.23 1.48 -14.51
N VAL A 81 -6.04 0.51 -14.08
CA VAL A 81 -6.78 -0.37 -14.98
C VAL A 81 -7.82 0.42 -15.78
N LEU A 82 -8.53 1.37 -15.14
CA LEU A 82 -9.45 2.26 -15.86
C LEU A 82 -8.73 3.12 -16.90
N GLU A 83 -7.59 3.69 -16.54
CA GLU A 83 -6.76 4.45 -17.48
C GLU A 83 -6.36 3.56 -18.67
N MET A 84 -5.90 2.33 -18.42
CA MET A 84 -5.53 1.39 -19.49
C MET A 84 -6.69 1.12 -20.46
N VAL A 85 -7.88 0.78 -19.96
CA VAL A 85 -9.03 0.43 -20.82
C VAL A 85 -9.66 1.64 -21.52
N THR A 86 -9.43 2.86 -21.01
CA THR A 86 -9.99 4.09 -21.60
C THR A 86 -8.99 4.87 -22.45
N SER A 87 -7.69 4.59 -22.34
CA SER A 87 -6.62 5.33 -23.04
C SER A 87 -6.63 5.24 -24.57
N GLY A 88 -7.32 4.26 -25.14
CA GLY A 88 -7.33 4.00 -26.59
C GLY A 88 -5.98 3.51 -27.15
N ARG A 89 -5.02 3.14 -26.29
CA ARG A 89 -3.73 2.58 -26.72
C ARG A 89 -3.93 1.16 -27.27
N SER A 90 -3.33 0.87 -28.43
CA SER A 90 -3.46 -0.46 -29.08
C SER A 90 -2.97 -1.61 -28.20
N GLU A 91 -2.01 -1.36 -27.32
CA GLU A 91 -1.49 -2.35 -26.36
C GLU A 91 -2.56 -2.78 -25.32
N CYS A 92 -3.51 -1.90 -25.02
CA CYS A 92 -4.57 -2.13 -24.03
C CYS A 92 -5.92 -2.54 -24.67
N GLU A 93 -5.99 -2.61 -26.00
CA GLU A 93 -7.19 -3.07 -26.73
C GLU A 93 -7.63 -4.48 -26.31
N PRO A 94 -6.74 -5.48 -26.12
CA PRO A 94 -7.13 -6.81 -25.66
C PRO A 94 -7.81 -6.81 -24.28
N LEU A 95 -7.36 -5.95 -23.36
CA LEU A 95 -7.96 -5.81 -22.03
C LEU A 95 -9.37 -5.23 -22.13
N SER A 96 -9.56 -4.22 -22.99
CA SER A 96 -10.86 -3.58 -23.24
C SER A 96 -11.87 -4.56 -23.86
N LEU A 97 -11.43 -5.41 -24.80
CA LEU A 97 -12.25 -6.49 -25.37
C LEU A 97 -12.61 -7.56 -24.32
N ALA A 98 -11.68 -7.87 -23.41
CA ALA A 98 -11.94 -8.81 -22.32
C ALA A 98 -12.97 -8.26 -21.32
N PHE A 99 -12.98 -6.94 -21.06
CA PHE A 99 -14.02 -6.26 -20.28
C PHE A 99 -15.39 -6.37 -20.93
N GLY A 100 -15.49 -6.11 -22.24
CA GLY A 100 -16.73 -6.31 -23.00
C GLY A 100 -17.21 -7.75 -22.91
N SER A 101 -16.31 -8.71 -23.14
CA SER A 101 -16.62 -10.16 -23.04
C SER A 101 -17.12 -10.57 -21.65
N ALA A 102 -16.61 -9.95 -20.58
CA ALA A 102 -17.04 -10.24 -19.21
C ALA A 102 -18.46 -9.72 -18.93
N ARG A 103 -18.82 -8.57 -19.51
CA ARG A 103 -20.15 -7.94 -19.36
C ARG A 103 -21.22 -8.63 -20.21
N GLU A 104 -20.85 -9.15 -21.36
CA GLU A 104 -21.74 -9.87 -22.29
C GLU A 104 -21.85 -11.37 -21.98
N ALA A 105 -21.05 -11.89 -21.05
CA ALA A 105 -21.05 -13.31 -20.69
C ALA A 105 -22.44 -13.78 -20.24
N SER A 106 -22.95 -14.82 -20.92
CA SER A 106 -24.29 -15.36 -20.68
C SER A 106 -24.29 -16.68 -19.89
N SER A 107 -23.11 -17.29 -19.72
CA SER A 107 -22.92 -18.53 -18.98
C SER A 107 -21.74 -18.44 -18.02
N HIS A 108 -21.73 -19.33 -17.03
CA HIS A 108 -20.60 -19.45 -16.10
C HIS A 108 -19.27 -19.73 -16.82
N ALA A 109 -19.32 -20.52 -17.90
CA ALA A 109 -18.13 -20.85 -18.70
C ALA A 109 -17.59 -19.60 -19.43
N ASP A 110 -18.48 -18.76 -19.96
CA ASP A 110 -18.12 -17.50 -20.61
C ASP A 110 -17.50 -16.52 -19.61
N THR A 111 -18.13 -16.36 -18.44
CA THR A 111 -17.60 -15.51 -17.35
C THR A 111 -16.21 -15.98 -16.91
N ALA A 112 -16.03 -17.29 -16.69
CA ALA A 112 -14.74 -17.84 -16.31
C ALA A 112 -13.68 -17.65 -17.40
N SER A 113 -14.07 -17.72 -18.67
CA SER A 113 -13.18 -17.45 -19.80
C SER A 113 -12.76 -15.98 -19.85
N ALA A 114 -13.72 -15.06 -19.77
CA ALA A 114 -13.47 -13.62 -19.79
C ALA A 114 -12.59 -13.17 -18.61
N LEU A 115 -12.85 -13.67 -17.39
CA LEU A 115 -12.02 -13.36 -16.22
C LEU A 115 -10.60 -13.90 -16.33
N ARG A 116 -10.38 -15.04 -17.02
CA ARG A 116 -9.04 -15.54 -17.33
C ARG A 116 -8.31 -14.62 -18.32
N LEU A 117 -9.01 -14.12 -19.33
CA LEU A 117 -8.45 -13.15 -20.27
C LEU A 117 -8.06 -11.86 -19.55
N ILE A 118 -8.96 -11.30 -18.72
CA ILE A 118 -8.66 -10.11 -17.90
C ILE A 118 -7.41 -10.36 -17.05
N ARG A 119 -7.34 -11.48 -16.32
CA ARG A 119 -6.17 -11.82 -15.50
C ARG A 119 -4.86 -11.83 -16.30
N ASN A 120 -4.87 -12.43 -17.49
CA ASN A 120 -3.69 -12.52 -18.34
C ASN A 120 -3.28 -11.16 -18.89
N GLU A 121 -4.24 -10.35 -19.34
CA GLU A 121 -3.96 -9.02 -19.89
C GLU A 121 -3.51 -8.04 -18.81
N LEU A 122 -4.07 -8.11 -17.59
CA LEU A 122 -3.56 -7.37 -16.44
C LEU A 122 -2.08 -7.70 -16.19
N ALA A 123 -1.75 -8.99 -16.10
CA ALA A 123 -0.37 -9.42 -15.87
C ALA A 123 0.59 -8.97 -16.99
N ARG A 124 0.14 -8.99 -18.25
CA ARG A 124 0.91 -8.49 -19.41
C ARG A 124 1.18 -6.98 -19.33
N ASN A 125 0.21 -6.22 -18.84
CA ASN A 125 0.32 -4.77 -18.65
C ASN A 125 0.95 -4.38 -17.29
N GLY A 126 1.61 -5.34 -16.61
CA GLY A 126 2.31 -5.09 -15.35
C GLY A 126 1.40 -4.87 -14.15
N VAL A 127 0.11 -5.21 -14.24
CA VAL A 127 -0.86 -5.20 -13.14
C VAL A 127 -0.94 -6.60 -12.53
N GLN A 128 -0.62 -6.73 -11.24
CA GLN A 128 -0.73 -8.02 -10.56
C GLN A 128 -2.20 -8.35 -10.29
N PRO A 129 -2.76 -9.44 -10.87
CA PRO A 129 -4.19 -9.75 -10.74
C PRO A 129 -4.47 -10.48 -9.42
N THR A 130 -4.38 -9.75 -8.30
CA THR A 130 -4.66 -10.28 -6.95
C THR A 130 -6.14 -10.63 -6.79
N PRO A 131 -6.51 -11.55 -5.88
CA PRO A 131 -7.91 -11.85 -5.59
C PRO A 131 -8.73 -10.61 -5.22
N THR A 132 -8.18 -9.72 -4.39
CA THR A 132 -8.83 -8.48 -3.95
C THR A 132 -9.07 -7.51 -5.10
N LEU A 133 -8.11 -7.38 -6.02
CA LEU A 133 -8.29 -6.57 -7.23
C LEU A 133 -9.38 -7.15 -8.13
N MET A 134 -9.36 -8.46 -8.38
CA MET A 134 -10.37 -9.11 -9.23
C MET A 134 -11.78 -9.02 -8.64
N ILE A 135 -11.92 -9.15 -7.32
CA ILE A 135 -13.21 -8.95 -6.62
C ILE A 135 -13.66 -7.49 -6.79
N SER A 136 -12.77 -6.53 -6.60
CA SER A 136 -13.11 -5.10 -6.68
C SER A 136 -13.48 -4.67 -8.09
N LEU A 137 -12.79 -5.18 -9.12
CA LEU A 137 -13.14 -4.98 -10.53
C LEU A 137 -14.57 -5.47 -10.82
N ASN A 138 -14.90 -6.69 -10.41
CA ASN A 138 -16.24 -7.25 -10.61
C ASN A 138 -17.32 -6.49 -9.83
N ALA A 139 -17.02 -6.11 -8.59
CA ALA A 139 -17.99 -5.46 -7.72
C ALA A 139 -18.23 -3.99 -8.07
N ARG A 140 -17.38 -3.33 -8.87
CA ARG A 140 -17.44 -1.87 -9.10
C ARG A 140 -17.44 -1.45 -10.56
N ILE A 141 -16.62 -2.09 -11.39
CA ILE A 141 -16.36 -1.67 -12.78
C ILE A 141 -17.08 -2.57 -13.78
N LEU A 142 -17.10 -3.88 -13.53
CA LEU A 142 -17.75 -4.88 -14.37
C LEU A 142 -19.16 -5.23 -13.86
N GLN A 143 -19.82 -4.30 -13.18
CA GLN A 143 -21.18 -4.51 -12.69
C GLN A 143 -22.14 -4.76 -13.87
N PRO A 144 -23.21 -5.56 -13.69
CA PRO A 144 -24.26 -5.69 -14.71
C PRO A 144 -24.80 -4.31 -15.13
N GLY A 145 -24.86 -4.07 -16.45
CA GLY A 145 -25.28 -2.78 -17.02
C GLY A 145 -24.15 -1.76 -17.23
N SER A 146 -22.92 -2.05 -16.77
CA SER A 146 -21.74 -1.27 -17.15
C SER A 146 -21.32 -1.53 -18.60
N ASN A 147 -20.64 -0.55 -19.21
CA ASN A 147 -20.10 -0.60 -20.56
C ASN A 147 -18.89 0.33 -20.73
N ALA A 148 -18.39 0.49 -21.96
CA ALA A 148 -17.25 1.35 -22.25
C ALA A 148 -17.49 2.84 -21.93
N GLU A 149 -18.72 3.34 -22.06
CA GLU A 149 -19.06 4.72 -21.68
C GLU A 149 -19.01 4.90 -20.16
N THR A 150 -19.46 3.89 -19.39
CA THR A 150 -19.32 3.90 -17.94
C THR A 150 -17.85 3.87 -17.49
N ASP A 151 -16.97 3.15 -18.21
CA ASP A 151 -15.54 3.16 -17.93
C ASP A 151 -14.93 4.54 -18.16
N GLN A 152 -15.26 5.19 -19.28
CA GLN A 152 -14.82 6.54 -19.61
C GLN A 152 -15.35 7.59 -18.62
N PHE A 153 -16.58 7.42 -18.15
CA PHE A 153 -17.13 8.28 -17.10
C PHE A 153 -16.36 8.11 -15.79
N LEU A 154 -16.09 6.87 -15.37
CA LEU A 154 -15.34 6.61 -14.13
C LEU A 154 -13.90 7.11 -14.22
N ALA A 155 -13.20 6.87 -15.32
CA ALA A 155 -11.84 7.37 -15.53
C ALA A 155 -11.78 8.90 -15.41
N ARG A 156 -12.63 9.62 -16.16
CA ARG A 156 -12.72 11.09 -16.06
C ARG A 156 -13.09 11.57 -14.66
N SER A 157 -14.01 10.88 -13.98
CA SER A 157 -14.40 11.23 -12.62
C SER A 157 -13.24 11.07 -11.64
N LEU A 158 -12.39 10.05 -11.81
CA LEU A 158 -11.22 9.86 -10.96
C LEU A 158 -10.14 10.91 -11.23
N GLU A 159 -9.94 11.32 -12.48
CA GLU A 159 -9.07 12.45 -12.84
C GLU A 159 -9.57 13.75 -12.20
N GLU A 160 -10.86 14.07 -12.33
CA GLU A 160 -11.47 15.25 -11.69
C GLU A 160 -11.31 15.23 -10.16
N TRP A 161 -11.42 14.04 -9.55
CA TRP A 161 -11.21 13.87 -8.12
C TRP A 161 -9.74 14.16 -7.75
N GLN A 162 -8.79 13.56 -8.46
CA GLN A 162 -7.36 13.78 -8.23
C GLN A 162 -6.95 15.25 -8.43
N ASP A 163 -7.47 15.90 -9.46
CA ASP A 163 -7.24 17.32 -9.71
C ASP A 163 -7.81 18.20 -8.58
N ALA A 164 -8.98 17.83 -8.05
CA ALA A 164 -9.59 18.53 -6.92
C ALA A 164 -8.76 18.36 -5.64
N GLU A 165 -8.28 17.15 -5.35
CA GLU A 165 -7.40 16.86 -4.21
C GLU A 165 -6.08 17.62 -4.33
N GLN A 166 -5.43 17.59 -5.50
CA GLN A 166 -4.18 18.29 -5.75
C GLN A 166 -4.35 19.81 -5.58
N ARG A 167 -5.44 20.38 -6.10
CA ARG A 167 -5.75 21.81 -5.97
C ARG A 167 -6.03 22.22 -4.52
N LEU A 168 -6.70 21.38 -3.74
CA LEU A 168 -7.04 21.67 -2.35
C LEU A 168 -5.90 21.34 -1.37
N GLY A 169 -4.97 20.46 -1.77
CA GLY A 169 -3.91 19.96 -0.91
C GLY A 169 -4.40 19.00 0.18
N VAL A 170 -5.59 18.43 0.04
CA VAL A 170 -6.18 17.48 1.01
C VAL A 170 -6.93 16.37 0.29
N ASP A 171 -6.92 15.17 0.88
CA ASP A 171 -7.71 14.03 0.42
C ASP A 171 -9.22 14.33 0.60
N ILE A 172 -10.05 13.95 -0.38
CA ILE A 172 -11.50 14.13 -0.35
C ILE A 172 -12.16 12.78 -0.04
N ASP A 173 -13.04 12.72 0.96
CA ASP A 173 -13.79 11.49 1.28
C ASP A 173 -14.65 11.06 0.09
N THR A 174 -14.67 9.76 -0.22
CA THR A 174 -15.43 9.19 -1.35
C THR A 174 -16.89 9.60 -1.35
N ARG A 175 -17.52 9.73 -0.18
CA ARG A 175 -18.92 10.14 -0.05
C ARG A 175 -19.12 11.60 -0.43
N VAL A 176 -18.15 12.46 -0.09
CA VAL A 176 -18.18 13.87 -0.49
C VAL A 176 -18.05 13.98 -2.00
N PHE A 177 -17.08 13.27 -2.59
CA PHE A 177 -16.91 13.27 -4.05
C PHE A 177 -18.13 12.69 -4.77
N ALA A 178 -18.66 11.54 -4.32
CA ALA A 178 -19.86 10.93 -4.88
C ALA A 178 -21.09 11.86 -4.80
N PHE A 179 -21.23 12.61 -3.70
CA PHE A 179 -22.30 13.59 -3.55
C PHE A 179 -22.15 14.73 -4.56
N VAL A 180 -20.96 15.31 -4.69
CA VAL A 180 -20.71 16.38 -5.67
C VAL A 180 -20.94 15.88 -7.09
N LYS A 181 -20.39 14.70 -7.44
CA LYS A 181 -20.53 14.12 -8.78
C LYS A 181 -21.95 13.68 -9.11
N SER A 182 -22.80 13.41 -8.10
CA SER A 182 -24.23 13.12 -8.33
C SER A 182 -25.02 14.29 -8.92
N LEU A 183 -24.46 15.51 -8.86
CA LEU A 183 -25.03 16.72 -9.44
C LEU A 183 -24.65 16.89 -10.93
N ASP A 184 -23.75 16.07 -11.45
CA ASP A 184 -23.33 16.11 -12.85
C ASP A 184 -24.47 15.63 -13.76
N PRO A 185 -24.93 16.45 -14.72
CA PRO A 185 -26.00 16.06 -15.64
C PRO A 185 -25.56 14.95 -16.63
N THR A 186 -24.27 14.79 -16.90
CA THR A 186 -23.74 13.81 -17.85
C THR A 186 -23.78 12.37 -17.33
N LEU A 187 -24.04 12.19 -16.03
CA LEU A 187 -24.11 10.87 -15.39
C LEU A 187 -25.20 9.98 -16.00
N GLU A 188 -26.40 10.52 -16.26
CA GLU A 188 -27.51 9.72 -16.78
C GLU A 188 -27.28 9.27 -18.23
N GLU A 189 -26.65 10.15 -19.03
CA GLU A 189 -26.23 9.84 -20.39
C GLU A 189 -25.20 8.71 -20.39
N ALA A 190 -24.15 8.83 -19.59
CA ALA A 190 -23.06 7.85 -19.52
C ALA A 190 -23.50 6.47 -19.02
N LEU A 191 -24.54 6.42 -18.19
CA LEU A 191 -25.09 5.16 -17.68
C LEU A 191 -26.22 4.59 -18.56
N HIS A 192 -26.66 5.31 -19.60
CA HIS A 192 -27.86 5.03 -20.39
C HIS A 192 -29.13 4.78 -19.56
N LEU A 193 -29.31 5.54 -18.48
CA LEU A 193 -30.41 5.33 -17.54
C LEU A 193 -31.52 6.36 -17.75
N ASN A 194 -32.72 5.88 -18.11
CA ASN A 194 -33.93 6.71 -18.14
C ASN A 194 -34.54 6.78 -16.75
N VAL A 195 -34.05 7.70 -15.91
CA VAL A 195 -34.60 7.90 -14.56
C VAL A 195 -35.89 8.74 -14.65
N ASN A 196 -37.03 8.08 -14.86
CA ASN A 196 -38.35 8.70 -14.75
C ASN A 196 -38.76 8.85 -13.26
N ALA A 197 -37.97 9.57 -12.46
CA ALA A 197 -38.21 9.79 -11.04
C ALA A 197 -38.32 11.29 -10.71
N ASN A 198 -38.91 11.61 -9.55
CA ASN A 198 -38.89 12.97 -9.00
C ASN A 198 -37.42 13.42 -8.84
N PRO A 199 -37.06 14.70 -9.12
CA PRO A 199 -35.70 15.21 -8.95
C PRO A 199 -35.02 14.87 -7.62
N ASN A 200 -35.77 14.74 -6.52
CA ASN A 200 -35.18 14.36 -5.23
C ASN A 200 -34.80 12.87 -5.17
N ASP A 201 -35.66 12.00 -5.70
CA ASP A 201 -35.43 10.55 -5.76
C ASP A 201 -34.29 10.24 -6.75
N ALA A 202 -34.22 10.98 -7.85
CA ALA A 202 -33.13 10.89 -8.82
C ALA A 202 -31.76 11.21 -8.16
N ARG A 203 -31.67 12.24 -7.31
CA ARG A 203 -30.41 12.59 -6.62
C ARG A 203 -29.96 11.52 -5.62
N VAL A 204 -30.88 11.03 -4.78
CA VAL A 204 -30.57 9.95 -3.82
C VAL A 204 -30.12 8.70 -4.56
N TRP A 205 -30.79 8.37 -5.66
CA TRP A 205 -30.42 7.24 -6.49
C TRP A 205 -29.05 7.41 -7.18
N ARG A 206 -28.78 8.58 -7.78
CA ARG A 206 -27.48 8.89 -8.41
C ARG A 206 -26.33 8.76 -7.42
N TYR A 207 -26.51 9.32 -6.22
CA TYR A 207 -25.54 9.16 -5.13
C TYR A 207 -25.34 7.69 -4.76
N GLY A 208 -26.41 6.89 -4.68
CA GLY A 208 -26.33 5.46 -4.41
C GLY A 208 -25.55 4.69 -5.47
N VAL A 209 -25.78 4.98 -6.76
CA VAL A 209 -25.03 4.38 -7.88
C VAL A 209 -23.55 4.73 -7.78
N LEU A 210 -23.23 6.01 -7.61
CA LEU A 210 -21.84 6.48 -7.48
C LEU A 210 -21.15 5.92 -6.24
N SER A 211 -21.88 5.72 -5.13
CA SER A 211 -21.35 5.08 -3.92
C SER A 211 -20.97 3.61 -4.15
N GLY A 212 -21.65 2.92 -5.08
CA GLY A 212 -21.30 1.56 -5.51
C GLY A 212 -20.11 1.52 -6.47
N MET A 213 -19.99 2.54 -7.33
CA MET A 213 -18.92 2.61 -8.32
C MET A 213 -17.58 3.09 -7.73
N PHE A 214 -17.60 4.15 -6.93
CA PHE A 214 -16.38 4.70 -6.31
C PHE A 214 -15.95 3.93 -5.07
N TRP A 215 -14.65 3.90 -4.82
CA TRP A 215 -14.03 3.22 -3.69
C TRP A 215 -13.36 4.22 -2.73
N PRO A 216 -13.18 3.84 -1.45
CA PRO A 216 -12.30 4.55 -0.52
C PRO A 216 -10.90 4.74 -1.11
N ARG A 217 -10.26 5.87 -0.81
CA ARG A 217 -8.91 6.21 -1.27
C ARG A 217 -8.18 7.03 -0.20
N GLY A 218 -6.88 7.23 -0.41
CA GLY A 218 -6.07 8.14 0.40
C GLY A 218 -6.11 7.83 1.89
N ALA A 219 -6.18 8.90 2.70
CA ALA A 219 -6.18 8.85 4.16
C ALA A 219 -7.28 7.95 4.74
N GLN A 220 -8.41 7.82 4.05
CA GLN A 220 -9.52 6.98 4.51
C GLN A 220 -9.12 5.50 4.59
N ILE A 221 -8.28 5.01 3.68
CA ILE A 221 -7.78 3.63 3.75
C ILE A 221 -6.55 3.54 4.67
N ARG A 222 -5.63 4.51 4.55
CA ARG A 222 -4.38 4.51 5.33
C ARG A 222 -4.62 4.48 6.84
N GLY A 223 -5.64 5.20 7.30
CA GLY A 223 -5.96 5.27 8.71
C GLY A 223 -6.54 3.98 9.30
N GLU A 224 -7.17 3.12 8.50
CA GLU A 224 -7.75 1.87 8.99
C GLU A 224 -6.67 0.85 9.40
N LEU A 225 -5.50 0.86 8.74
CA LEU A 225 -4.40 -0.06 9.06
C LEU A 225 -3.79 0.20 10.44
N LEU A 226 -3.76 1.46 10.87
CA LEU A 226 -3.12 1.91 12.11
C LEU A 226 -4.11 2.07 13.26
N ARG A 227 -5.36 1.67 13.08
CA ARG A 227 -6.34 1.67 14.15
C ARG A 227 -6.04 0.58 15.17
N ALA A 228 -5.62 1.01 16.34
CA ALA A 228 -5.57 0.18 17.52
C ALA A 228 -6.82 0.39 18.39
N TRP A 229 -7.35 -0.70 18.92
CA TRP A 229 -8.39 -0.62 19.94
C TRP A 229 -7.77 -0.30 21.29
N ASN A 230 -8.38 0.63 22.02
CA ASN A 230 -8.00 0.98 23.38
C ASN A 230 -9.29 1.07 24.24
N PRO A 231 -9.39 0.34 25.37
CA PRO A 231 -10.60 0.35 26.21
C PRO A 231 -10.79 1.65 26.99
N TYR A 232 -9.73 2.41 27.20
CA TYR A 232 -9.73 3.57 28.09
C TYR A 232 -9.96 4.88 27.35
N GLU A 233 -9.50 4.96 26.09
CA GLU A 233 -9.61 6.18 25.29
C GLU A 233 -9.70 5.85 23.80
N ARG A 234 -10.32 6.74 23.03
CA ARG A 234 -10.25 6.71 21.58
C ARG A 234 -8.92 7.32 21.13
N LEU A 235 -8.05 6.50 20.55
CA LEU A 235 -6.80 6.97 19.96
C LEU A 235 -7.07 7.92 18.78
N PRO A 236 -6.19 8.91 18.55
CA PRO A 236 -6.27 9.76 17.37
C PRO A 236 -6.14 8.94 16.09
N ASP A 237 -6.78 9.40 15.00
CA ASP A 237 -6.56 8.79 13.69
C ASP A 237 -5.09 9.01 13.26
N CYS A 238 -4.49 7.98 12.69
CA CYS A 238 -3.07 7.97 12.33
C CYS A 238 -2.91 7.73 10.83
N ASP A 239 -1.89 8.32 10.20
CA ASP A 239 -1.58 8.11 8.79
C ASP A 239 -0.15 7.61 8.63
N ARG A 240 0.02 6.47 7.95
CA ARG A 240 1.33 5.86 7.73
C ARG A 240 2.32 6.78 7.00
N LEU A 241 1.86 7.65 6.10
CA LEU A 241 2.73 8.57 5.37
C LEU A 241 3.29 9.67 6.28
N MET A 242 2.50 10.13 7.25
CA MET A 242 2.98 11.08 8.27
C MET A 242 4.07 10.43 9.14
N LEU A 243 3.84 9.19 9.58
CA LEU A 243 4.84 8.44 10.34
C LEU A 243 6.12 8.19 9.51
N LEU A 244 5.98 7.79 8.26
CA LEU A 244 7.12 7.60 7.35
C LEU A 244 7.92 8.89 7.12
N THR A 245 7.29 10.06 7.20
CA THR A 245 7.99 11.36 7.12
C THR A 245 8.82 11.65 8.36
N ALA A 246 8.37 11.19 9.53
CA ALA A 246 9.09 11.32 10.79
C ALA A 246 10.24 10.30 10.91
N LEU A 247 10.10 9.13 10.28
CA LEU A 247 11.15 8.12 10.20
C LEU A 247 12.21 8.59 9.19
N THR A 248 13.39 8.95 9.68
CA THR A 248 14.50 9.33 8.80
C THR A 248 15.02 8.09 8.08
N ARG A 249 14.46 7.79 6.91
CA ARG A 249 14.88 6.66 6.07
C ARG A 249 16.09 7.10 5.23
N VAL A 250 17.25 6.49 5.47
CA VAL A 250 18.42 6.60 4.59
C VAL A 250 18.75 5.21 4.06
N THR A 251 17.80 4.59 3.36
CA THR A 251 18.09 3.36 2.61
C THR A 251 18.67 3.76 1.25
N ARG A 252 19.79 3.15 0.87
CA ARG A 252 20.46 3.46 -0.40
C ARG A 252 19.87 2.60 -1.52
N GLU A 253 19.43 3.25 -2.59
CA GLU A 253 18.92 2.58 -3.78
C GLU A 253 20.05 2.25 -4.75
N VAL A 254 20.03 1.06 -5.33
CA VAL A 254 20.95 0.60 -6.38
C VAL A 254 20.11 0.09 -7.55
N LEU A 255 20.37 0.57 -8.76
CA LEU A 255 19.70 0.08 -9.96
C LEU A 255 20.35 -1.21 -10.45
N VAL A 256 19.55 -2.27 -10.64
CA VAL A 256 20.05 -3.57 -11.15
C VAL A 256 20.61 -3.46 -12.57
N SER A 257 20.17 -2.46 -13.34
CA SER A 257 20.63 -2.18 -14.69
C SER A 257 22.06 -1.62 -14.72
N ASN A 258 22.60 -1.15 -13.58
CA ASN A 258 23.98 -0.68 -13.51
C ASN A 258 24.94 -1.86 -13.67
N SER A 259 25.95 -1.77 -14.55
CA SER A 259 26.95 -2.82 -14.73
C SER A 259 27.73 -3.15 -13.45
N SER A 260 27.89 -2.18 -12.54
CA SER A 260 28.58 -2.33 -11.25
C SER A 260 27.63 -2.41 -10.05
N TRP A 261 26.38 -2.83 -10.28
CA TRP A 261 25.34 -2.86 -9.24
C TRP A 261 25.78 -3.67 -8.02
N PHE A 262 26.53 -4.76 -8.20
CA PHE A 262 26.91 -5.63 -7.10
C PHE A 262 28.00 -5.00 -6.22
N GLU A 263 28.98 -4.32 -6.81
CA GLU A 263 30.00 -3.59 -6.03
C GLU A 263 29.37 -2.40 -5.29
N GLU A 264 28.45 -1.68 -5.93
CA GLU A 264 27.71 -0.56 -5.32
C GLU A 264 26.84 -1.03 -4.15
N LEU A 265 26.09 -2.12 -4.36
CA LEU A 265 25.30 -2.78 -3.32
C LEU A 265 26.18 -3.23 -2.15
N ALA A 266 27.30 -3.91 -2.43
CA ALA A 266 28.23 -4.36 -1.41
C ALA A 266 28.76 -3.19 -0.56
N GLY A 267 29.16 -2.08 -1.19
CA GLY A 267 29.62 -0.89 -0.47
C GLY A 267 28.52 -0.24 0.38
N HIS A 268 27.27 -0.24 -0.08
CA HIS A 268 26.15 0.24 0.73
C HIS A 268 25.83 -0.69 1.90
N LEU A 269 25.89 -2.00 1.69
CA LEU A 269 25.68 -2.97 2.77
C LEU A 269 26.80 -2.90 3.81
N GLU A 270 28.05 -2.72 3.40
CA GLU A 270 29.19 -2.52 4.31
C GLU A 270 29.03 -1.24 5.15
N GLN A 271 28.63 -0.14 4.51
CA GLN A 271 28.56 1.17 5.18
C GLN A 271 27.28 1.35 6.02
N TYR A 272 26.14 0.84 5.57
CA TYR A 272 24.82 1.12 6.14
C TYR A 272 24.07 -0.12 6.65
N GLY A 273 24.56 -1.33 6.37
CA GLY A 273 23.93 -2.59 6.77
C GLY A 273 22.68 -2.98 5.97
N ALA A 274 22.11 -2.07 5.19
CA ALA A 274 20.93 -2.31 4.35
C ALA A 274 20.93 -1.45 3.07
N ALA A 275 20.34 -1.98 1.99
CA ALA A 275 20.19 -1.31 0.71
C ALA A 275 18.97 -1.85 -0.06
N GLU A 276 18.46 -1.07 -1.00
CA GLU A 276 17.38 -1.48 -1.91
C GLU A 276 17.92 -1.69 -3.31
N LEU A 277 17.65 -2.86 -3.90
CA LEU A 277 17.94 -3.15 -5.30
C LEU A 277 16.67 -2.92 -6.12
N ILE A 278 16.76 -1.98 -7.06
CA ILE A 278 15.65 -1.48 -7.86
C ILE A 278 15.75 -2.03 -9.29
N ALA A 279 14.63 -2.52 -9.81
CA ALA A 279 14.46 -2.95 -11.19
C ALA A 279 13.20 -2.32 -11.79
N GLU A 280 13.21 -1.99 -13.06
CA GLU A 280 11.99 -1.61 -13.78
C GLU A 280 11.06 -2.83 -13.96
N SER A 281 9.77 -2.61 -14.21
CA SER A 281 8.79 -3.71 -14.38
C SER A 281 9.19 -4.72 -15.46
N GLY A 282 9.91 -4.28 -16.50
CA GLY A 282 10.42 -5.15 -17.57
C GLY A 282 11.65 -5.98 -17.19
N GLU A 283 12.33 -5.64 -16.10
CA GLU A 283 13.61 -6.22 -15.69
C GLU A 283 13.48 -7.32 -14.63
N SER A 284 12.27 -7.86 -14.43
CA SER A 284 11.99 -8.91 -13.45
C SER A 284 12.96 -10.10 -13.53
N ARG A 285 13.35 -10.49 -14.75
CA ARG A 285 14.34 -11.57 -14.95
C ARG A 285 15.74 -11.18 -14.47
N VAL A 286 16.17 -9.95 -14.76
CA VAL A 286 17.48 -9.43 -14.36
C VAL A 286 17.54 -9.34 -12.83
N LEU A 287 16.46 -8.86 -12.20
CA LEU A 287 16.34 -8.87 -10.75
C LEU A 287 16.41 -10.28 -10.17
N ALA A 288 15.72 -11.26 -10.76
CA ALA A 288 15.79 -12.65 -10.29
C ALA A 288 17.22 -13.22 -10.36
N GLU A 289 17.96 -12.93 -11.42
CA GLU A 289 19.37 -13.32 -11.57
C GLU A 289 20.26 -12.60 -10.52
N ALA A 290 20.00 -11.31 -10.26
CA ALA A 290 20.69 -10.55 -9.23
C ALA A 290 20.44 -11.10 -7.81
N LEU A 291 19.20 -11.46 -7.47
CA LEU A 291 18.84 -12.06 -6.18
C LEU A 291 19.51 -13.42 -5.97
N LEU A 292 19.63 -14.23 -7.03
CA LEU A 292 20.39 -15.48 -6.99
C LEU A 292 21.88 -15.22 -6.75
N ARG A 293 22.45 -14.18 -7.39
CA ARG A 293 23.85 -13.79 -7.17
C ARG A 293 24.07 -13.34 -5.72
N ILE A 294 23.16 -12.55 -5.14
CA ILE A 294 23.22 -12.10 -3.74
C ILE A 294 23.24 -13.31 -2.79
N GLY A 295 22.37 -14.31 -3.02
CA GLY A 295 22.37 -15.53 -2.21
C GLY A 295 23.63 -16.39 -2.39
N GLY A 296 24.26 -16.35 -3.57
CA GLY A 296 25.41 -17.18 -3.91
C GLY A 296 26.78 -16.56 -3.66
N GLN A 297 26.89 -15.23 -3.60
CA GLN A 297 28.16 -14.51 -3.46
C GLN A 297 28.19 -13.73 -2.15
N PRO A 298 29.17 -13.99 -1.27
CA PRO A 298 29.32 -13.22 -0.04
C PRO A 298 29.77 -11.79 -0.33
N VAL A 299 29.35 -10.87 0.54
CA VAL A 299 29.83 -9.50 0.62
C VAL A 299 30.98 -9.45 1.62
N ASP A 300 32.03 -8.71 1.29
CA ASP A 300 33.14 -8.44 2.20
C ASP A 300 32.75 -7.29 3.14
N SER A 301 32.66 -7.59 4.44
CA SER A 301 32.40 -6.61 5.50
C SER A 301 33.69 -6.08 6.14
N GLY A 302 34.84 -6.34 5.52
CA GLY A 302 36.18 -6.04 6.03
C GLY A 302 36.69 -7.04 7.07
N ALA A 303 35.83 -7.46 8.01
CA ALA A 303 36.17 -8.44 9.05
C ALA A 303 35.80 -9.88 8.66
N LEU A 304 34.70 -10.06 7.91
CA LEU A 304 34.13 -11.36 7.54
C LEU A 304 33.55 -11.31 6.13
N LEU A 305 33.56 -12.46 5.46
CA LEU A 305 32.74 -12.70 4.28
C LEU A 305 31.36 -13.18 4.73
N VAL A 306 30.33 -12.39 4.46
CA VAL A 306 28.95 -12.64 4.94
C VAL A 306 27.97 -12.61 3.78
N HIS A 307 26.97 -13.49 3.84
CA HIS A 307 25.93 -13.54 2.83
C HIS A 307 24.82 -12.56 3.18
N ALA A 308 24.55 -11.63 2.26
CA ALA A 308 23.41 -10.75 2.41
C ALA A 308 22.09 -11.53 2.26
N ARG A 309 21.07 -11.11 3.00
CA ARG A 309 19.73 -11.69 2.95
C ARG A 309 18.77 -10.75 2.24
N VAL A 310 17.83 -11.33 1.52
CA VAL A 310 16.66 -10.61 0.98
C VAL A 310 15.59 -10.59 2.07
N THR A 311 15.19 -9.41 2.52
CA THR A 311 14.20 -9.24 3.60
C THR A 311 12.79 -9.00 3.08
N GLY A 312 12.68 -8.45 1.88
CA GLY A 312 11.39 -8.11 1.28
C GLY A 312 11.51 -7.90 -0.22
N ILE A 313 10.39 -8.09 -0.93
CA ILE A 313 10.23 -7.70 -2.33
C ILE A 313 8.88 -7.01 -2.45
N ARG A 314 8.87 -5.78 -2.95
CA ARG A 314 7.66 -5.00 -3.20
C ARG A 314 7.61 -4.48 -4.63
N ARG A 315 6.42 -4.17 -5.10
CA ARG A 315 6.18 -3.51 -6.39
C ARG A 315 5.53 -2.16 -6.14
N GLU A 316 6.11 -1.10 -6.69
CA GLU A 316 5.65 0.26 -6.44
C GLU A 316 5.92 1.13 -7.66
N GLY A 317 4.89 1.83 -8.16
CA GLY A 317 5.04 2.81 -9.25
C GLY A 317 5.74 2.26 -10.51
N GLY A 318 5.46 1.01 -10.89
CA GLY A 318 6.10 0.39 -12.06
C GLY A 318 7.55 -0.09 -11.83
N ARG A 319 8.03 -0.13 -10.59
CA ARG A 319 9.33 -0.67 -10.20
C ARG A 319 9.14 -1.91 -9.31
N ILE A 320 10.12 -2.80 -9.35
CA ILE A 320 10.27 -3.93 -8.43
C ILE A 320 11.44 -3.60 -7.52
N ILE A 321 11.20 -3.60 -6.22
CA ILE A 321 12.17 -3.20 -5.20
C ILE A 321 12.44 -4.42 -4.31
N ALA A 322 13.70 -4.83 -4.23
CA ALA A 322 14.15 -5.87 -3.31
C ALA A 322 14.95 -5.24 -2.17
N GLU A 323 14.57 -5.53 -0.93
CA GLU A 323 15.25 -5.07 0.27
C GLU A 323 16.31 -6.08 0.68
N ILE A 324 17.53 -5.59 0.91
CA ILE A 324 18.70 -6.42 1.15
C ILE A 324 19.38 -5.92 2.42
N GLU A 325 19.79 -6.86 3.27
CA GLU A 325 20.40 -6.59 4.57
C GLU A 325 21.60 -7.51 4.81
N LEU A 326 22.61 -7.01 5.53
CA LEU A 326 23.63 -7.82 6.19
C LEU A 326 23.26 -8.06 7.67
N PRO A 327 22.93 -9.31 8.07
CA PRO A 327 22.56 -9.62 9.45
C PRO A 327 23.64 -9.28 10.47
N GLU A 328 24.91 -9.45 10.09
CA GLU A 328 26.08 -9.29 10.96
C GLU A 328 26.72 -7.89 10.90
N ALA A 329 26.15 -6.95 10.14
CA ALA A 329 26.71 -5.60 10.08
C ALA A 329 26.58 -4.92 11.45
N PHE A 330 27.70 -4.53 12.05
CA PHE A 330 27.78 -3.84 13.35
C PHE A 330 27.06 -2.47 13.30
N GLN A 331 26.42 -2.10 14.42
CA GLN A 331 25.91 -0.76 14.68
C GLN A 331 27.01 0.16 15.21
#